data_AF-A0A0C2D266-F1
#
_entry.id   AF-A0A0C2D266-F1
#
_cell.length_a   1.000
_cell.length_b   1.000
_cell.length_c   1.000
_cell.angle_alpha   90.00
_cell.angle_beta   90.00
_cell.angle_gamma   90.00
#
_symmetry.space_group_name_H-M   'P 1'
#
loop_
_entity.id
_entity.type
_entity.pdbx_description
1 polymer ?
#
loop_
_entity_poly.entity_id
_entity_poly.type
_entity_poly.pdbx_seq_one_letter_code
_entity_poly.pdbx_strand_id
1 'polypeptide(L)'
;MATNERDSTHWLWRLDANAWLAAAHTELVQGRAQLASRRTAVTHARRAAGMALNATLVTLAARGWSRERCETAWGRSYIDHLRALSASLDDPSERGREPFDLEQCQRCRELLQIPVMPPAGLVRLARSKDEAASAALDTATALVRGCAALIGS
;
A
#
# COMPACT_ATOMS: atom_id res chain seq x y z
N MET A 1 -29.45 6.29 5.02
CA MET A 1 -28.11 5.84 5.42
C MET A 1 -27.92 4.44 4.87
N ALA A 2 -27.15 4.27 3.79
CA ALA A 2 -26.86 2.95 3.26
C ALA A 2 -25.95 2.22 4.26
N THR A 3 -26.47 1.16 4.86
CA THR A 3 -25.71 0.24 5.72
C THR A 3 -24.55 -0.31 4.90
N ASN A 4 -23.33 -0.01 5.33
CA ASN A 4 -22.11 -0.56 4.75
C ASN A 4 -22.04 -2.05 5.12
N GLU A 5 -22.84 -2.87 4.45
CA GLU A 5 -22.89 -4.31 4.70
C GLU A 5 -21.52 -4.90 4.38
N ARG A 6 -20.86 -5.38 5.43
CA ARG A 6 -19.60 -6.11 5.35
C ARG A 6 -19.87 -7.43 4.63
N ASP A 7 -19.19 -7.66 3.53
CA ASP A 7 -19.17 -8.94 2.84
C ASP A 7 -17.86 -9.65 3.19
N SER A 8 -17.94 -10.67 4.05
CA SER A 8 -16.77 -11.40 4.56
C SER A 8 -15.95 -12.10 3.47
N THR A 9 -16.54 -12.32 2.29
CA THR A 9 -15.88 -12.98 1.16
C THR A 9 -15.33 -12.00 0.13
N HIS A 10 -15.77 -10.75 0.17
CA HIS A 10 -15.34 -9.74 -0.80
C HIS A 10 -13.93 -9.22 -0.49
N TRP A 11 -13.07 -9.12 -1.50
CA TRP A 11 -11.67 -8.74 -1.35
C TRP A 11 -11.47 -7.38 -0.66
N LEU A 12 -12.29 -6.37 -0.99
CA LEU A 12 -12.27 -5.02 -0.41
C LEU A 12 -13.19 -4.85 0.82
N TRP A 13 -14.47 -5.23 0.71
CA TRP A 13 -15.51 -4.97 1.71
C TRP A 13 -15.54 -5.94 2.91
N ARG A 14 -14.62 -6.90 2.98
CA ARG A 14 -14.47 -7.81 4.14
C ARG A 14 -14.01 -7.14 5.42
N LEU A 15 -13.37 -5.97 5.31
CA LEU A 15 -12.90 -5.17 6.44
C LEU A 15 -13.35 -3.72 6.25
N ASP A 16 -13.59 -3.01 7.35
CA ASP A 16 -13.71 -1.57 7.33
C ASP A 16 -12.33 -0.88 7.21
N ALA A 17 -12.32 0.44 7.04
CA ALA A 17 -11.10 1.21 6.84
C ALA A 17 -10.11 1.08 8.01
N ASN A 18 -10.60 1.10 9.26
CA ASN A 18 -9.74 1.00 10.44
C ASN A 18 -9.12 -0.41 10.56
N ALA A 19 -9.88 -1.44 10.26
CA ALA A 19 -9.39 -2.81 10.26
C ALA A 19 -8.36 -3.06 9.14
N TRP A 20 -8.52 -2.45 7.96
CA TRP A 20 -7.51 -2.44 6.92
C TRP A 20 -6.21 -1.74 7.35
N LEU A 21 -6.31 -0.57 7.99
CA LEU A 21 -5.13 0.13 8.54
C LEU A 21 -4.43 -0.70 9.63
N ALA A 22 -5.19 -1.33 10.54
CA ALA A 22 -4.61 -2.19 11.58
C ALA A 22 -3.87 -3.40 10.98
N ALA A 23 -4.42 -3.99 9.91
CA ALA A 23 -3.74 -5.04 9.15
C ALA A 23 -2.46 -4.52 8.49
N ALA A 24 -2.49 -3.32 7.89
CA ALA A 24 -1.30 -2.68 7.32
C ALA A 24 -0.20 -2.46 8.37
N HIS A 25 -0.56 -1.99 9.58
CA HIS A 25 0.39 -1.85 10.68
C HIS A 25 0.99 -3.19 11.12
N THR A 26 0.19 -4.25 11.16
CA THR A 26 0.67 -5.59 11.47
C THR A 26 1.71 -6.04 10.43
N GLU A 27 1.46 -5.84 9.15
CA GLU A 27 2.42 -6.14 8.08
C GLU A 27 3.73 -5.34 8.23
N LEU A 28 3.68 -4.06 8.61
CA LEU A 28 4.89 -3.27 8.89
C LEU A 28 5.70 -3.86 10.06
N VAL A 29 5.04 -4.26 11.15
CA VAL A 29 5.72 -4.89 12.31
C VAL A 29 6.39 -6.21 11.89
N GLN A 30 5.67 -7.06 11.15
CA GLN A 30 6.20 -8.33 10.65
C GLN A 30 7.39 -8.11 9.70
N GLY A 31 7.29 -7.13 8.80
CA GLY A 31 8.38 -6.76 7.90
C GLY A 31 9.62 -6.27 8.65
N ARG A 32 9.45 -5.42 9.67
CA ARG A 32 10.57 -4.92 10.50
C ARG A 32 11.27 -6.03 11.29
N ALA A 33 10.56 -7.07 11.69
CA ALA A 33 11.14 -8.27 12.30
C ALA A 33 12.00 -9.10 11.30
N GLN A 34 11.89 -8.83 10.00
CA GLN A 34 12.51 -9.60 8.91
C GLN A 34 13.52 -8.79 8.09
N LEU A 35 14.14 -7.75 8.67
CA LEU A 35 15.11 -6.88 7.98
C LEU A 35 16.36 -7.58 7.43
N ALA A 36 16.67 -8.79 7.91
CA ALA A 36 17.75 -9.61 7.36
C ALA A 36 17.36 -10.31 6.04
N SER A 37 16.06 -10.43 5.74
CA SER A 37 15.55 -11.00 4.51
C SER A 37 14.90 -9.90 3.66
N ARG A 38 15.64 -9.40 2.66
CA ARG A 38 15.12 -8.40 1.70
C ARG A 38 13.80 -8.85 1.10
N ARG A 39 13.74 -10.10 0.63
CA ARG A 39 12.54 -10.66 0.01
C ARG A 39 11.34 -10.54 0.93
N THR A 40 11.47 -11.03 2.16
CA THR A 40 10.38 -11.05 3.14
C THR A 40 9.97 -9.64 3.55
N ALA A 41 10.92 -8.77 3.88
CA ALA A 41 10.65 -7.39 4.27
C ALA A 41 9.97 -6.57 3.17
N VAL A 42 10.44 -6.67 1.92
CA VAL A 42 9.83 -5.95 0.77
C VAL A 42 8.42 -6.47 0.49
N THR A 43 8.18 -7.79 0.62
CA THR A 43 6.82 -8.36 0.49
C THR A 43 5.87 -7.77 1.55
N HIS A 44 6.28 -7.73 2.82
CA HIS A 44 5.48 -7.12 3.88
C HIS A 44 5.24 -5.63 3.65
N ALA A 45 6.26 -4.88 3.22
CA ALA A 45 6.13 -3.46 2.91
C ALA A 45 5.07 -3.19 1.83
N ARG A 46 5.09 -3.96 0.73
CA ARG A 46 4.11 -3.84 -0.35
C ARG A 46 2.69 -4.23 0.08
N ARG A 47 2.56 -5.28 0.90
CA ARG A 47 1.27 -5.68 1.49
C ARG A 47 0.73 -4.58 2.41
N ALA A 48 1.56 -4.03 3.29
CA ALA A 48 1.17 -2.94 4.17
C ALA A 48 0.65 -1.73 3.39
N ALA A 49 1.40 -1.29 2.38
CA ALA A 49 0.98 -0.17 1.54
C ALA A 49 -0.35 -0.46 0.82
N GLY A 50 -0.50 -1.63 0.19
CA GLY A 50 -1.75 -2.00 -0.48
C GLY A 50 -2.95 -2.14 0.47
N MET A 51 -2.75 -2.66 1.69
CA MET A 51 -3.80 -2.70 2.71
C MET A 51 -4.23 -1.30 3.15
N ALA A 52 -3.30 -0.36 3.29
CA ALA A 52 -3.65 1.03 3.58
C ALA A 52 -4.39 1.70 2.42
N LEU A 53 -4.05 1.36 1.17
CA LEU A 53 -4.81 1.82 0.00
C LEU A 53 -6.24 1.24 -0.03
N ASN A 54 -6.44 -0.01 0.39
CA ASN A 54 -7.79 -0.56 0.60
C ASN A 54 -8.57 0.24 1.64
N ALA A 55 -7.93 0.62 2.75
CA ALA A 55 -8.57 1.46 3.76
C ALA A 55 -9.04 2.81 3.17
N THR A 56 -8.23 3.40 2.31
CA THR A 56 -8.58 4.63 1.58
C THR A 56 -9.77 4.40 0.65
N LEU A 57 -9.80 3.34 -0.15
CA LEU A 57 -10.94 3.01 -1.02
C LEU A 57 -12.24 2.84 -0.23
N VAL A 58 -12.20 2.14 0.90
CA VAL A 58 -13.37 1.99 1.79
C VAL A 58 -13.84 3.34 2.33
N THR A 59 -12.91 4.23 2.66
CA THR A 59 -13.22 5.58 3.15
C THR A 59 -13.82 6.46 2.07
N LEU A 60 -13.32 6.38 0.84
CA LEU A 60 -13.88 7.08 -0.31
C LEU A 60 -15.32 6.65 -0.61
N ALA A 61 -15.62 5.35 -0.46
CA ALA A 61 -16.98 4.86 -0.55
C ALA A 61 -17.91 5.52 0.48
N ALA A 62 -17.45 5.62 1.73
CA ALA A 62 -18.18 6.33 2.78
C ALA A 62 -18.35 7.84 2.49
N ARG A 63 -17.46 8.43 1.68
CA ARG A 63 -17.51 9.82 1.21
C ARG A 63 -18.23 10.00 -0.13
N GLY A 64 -18.91 8.98 -0.63
CA GLY A 64 -19.81 9.07 -1.78
C GLY A 64 -19.28 8.47 -3.09
N TRP A 65 -18.10 7.84 -3.11
CA TRP A 65 -17.75 6.98 -4.24
C TRP A 65 -18.66 5.76 -4.30
N SER A 66 -19.03 5.33 -5.51
CA SER A 66 -19.73 4.06 -5.68
C SER A 66 -18.80 2.89 -5.35
N ARG A 67 -19.37 1.75 -4.93
CA ARG A 67 -18.61 0.51 -4.71
C ARG A 67 -17.86 0.07 -5.97
N GLU A 68 -18.54 0.09 -7.12
CA GLU A 68 -17.95 -0.24 -8.42
C GLU A 68 -16.72 0.63 -8.75
N ARG A 69 -16.80 1.94 -8.49
CA ARG A 69 -15.65 2.83 -8.67
C ARG A 69 -14.51 2.43 -7.75
N CYS A 70 -14.77 2.16 -6.48
CA CYS A 70 -13.73 1.74 -5.54
C CYS A 70 -13.09 0.40 -5.93
N GLU A 71 -13.86 -0.51 -6.52
CA GLU A 71 -13.38 -1.83 -6.93
C GLU A 71 -12.53 -1.82 -8.20
N THR A 72 -12.62 -0.74 -8.99
CA THR A 72 -11.98 -0.64 -10.31
C THR A 72 -10.91 0.45 -10.38
N ALA A 73 -10.98 1.49 -9.54
CA ALA A 73 -10.10 2.66 -9.60
C ALA A 73 -8.61 2.29 -9.61
N TRP A 74 -8.19 1.32 -8.79
CA TRP A 74 -6.78 0.96 -8.60
C TRP A 74 -6.50 -0.53 -8.78
N GLY A 75 -7.38 -1.26 -9.47
CA GLY A 75 -7.29 -2.73 -9.60
C GLY A 75 -7.70 -3.49 -8.34
N ARG A 76 -7.41 -4.80 -8.28
CA ARG A 76 -7.93 -5.72 -7.23
C ARG A 76 -6.87 -6.26 -6.27
N SER A 77 -5.59 -6.13 -6.60
CA SER A 77 -4.50 -6.58 -5.76
C SER A 77 -3.72 -5.42 -5.16
N TYR A 78 -3.04 -5.67 -4.05
CA TYR A 78 -2.16 -4.70 -3.39
C TYR A 78 -1.11 -4.10 -4.34
N ILE A 79 -0.60 -4.89 -5.28
CA ILE A 79 0.39 -4.45 -6.26
C ILE A 79 -0.26 -3.62 -7.37
N ASP A 80 -1.50 -3.96 -7.77
CA ASP A 80 -2.22 -3.16 -8.75
C ASP A 80 -2.47 -1.75 -8.22
N HIS A 81 -2.77 -1.60 -6.93
CA HIS A 81 -2.97 -0.28 -6.33
C HIS A 81 -1.72 0.60 -6.44
N LEU A 82 -0.56 0.02 -6.10
CA LEU A 82 0.72 0.73 -6.19
C LEU A 82 1.05 1.09 -7.65
N ARG A 83 0.74 0.20 -8.60
CA ARG A 83 0.98 0.45 -10.03
C ARG A 83 0.08 1.55 -10.57
N ALA A 84 -1.22 1.50 -10.25
CA ALA A 84 -2.19 2.50 -10.68
C ALA A 84 -1.77 3.90 -10.21
N LEU A 85 -1.45 4.06 -8.92
CA LEU A 85 -1.01 5.35 -8.37
C LEU A 85 0.37 5.78 -8.88
N SER A 86 1.28 4.85 -9.12
CA SER A 86 2.58 5.15 -9.75
C SER A 86 2.43 5.62 -11.20
N ALA A 87 1.45 5.08 -11.95
CA ALA A 87 1.21 5.45 -13.34
C ALA A 87 0.61 6.86 -13.47
N SER A 88 -0.15 7.33 -12.46
CA SER A 88 -0.71 8.68 -12.44
C SER A 88 0.33 9.82 -12.37
N LEU A 89 1.62 9.50 -12.18
CA LEU A 89 2.72 10.46 -12.31
C LEU A 89 3.04 10.77 -13.78
N ASP A 90 2.81 9.80 -14.67
CA ASP A 90 3.11 9.94 -16.09
C ASP A 90 1.96 10.59 -16.85
N ASP A 91 0.73 10.45 -16.35
CA ASP A 91 -0.46 11.15 -16.84
C ASP A 91 -1.24 11.82 -15.68
N PRO A 92 -0.97 13.11 -15.42
CA PRO A 92 -1.68 13.89 -14.40
C PRO A 92 -3.14 14.18 -14.71
N SER A 93 -3.60 13.93 -15.95
CA SER A 93 -4.97 14.24 -16.39
C SER A 93 -6.00 13.21 -15.92
N GLU A 94 -5.53 12.04 -15.46
CA GLU A 94 -6.40 11.03 -14.89
C GLU A 94 -6.85 11.39 -13.47
N ARG A 95 -8.17 11.52 -13.28
CA ARG A 95 -8.84 11.55 -11.95
C ARG A 95 -8.59 10.28 -11.11
N GLY A 96 -7.75 9.36 -11.60
CA GLY A 96 -7.40 8.09 -10.97
C GLY A 96 -6.51 8.24 -9.73
N ARG A 97 -5.83 9.37 -9.51
CA ARG A 97 -4.98 9.56 -8.32
C ARG A 97 -5.69 10.10 -7.08
N GLU A 98 -6.87 10.73 -7.23
CA GLU A 98 -7.57 11.31 -6.08
C GLU A 98 -7.84 10.22 -5.02
N PRO A 99 -7.59 10.50 -3.73
CA PRO A 99 -7.28 11.79 -3.10
C PRO A 99 -5.77 12.09 -2.93
N PHE A 100 -4.89 11.29 -3.53
CA PHE A 100 -3.45 11.40 -3.31
C PHE A 100 -2.81 12.51 -4.15
N ASP A 101 -1.80 13.14 -3.55
CA ASP A 101 -0.90 14.08 -4.21
C ASP A 101 0.25 13.35 -4.96
N LEU A 102 1.08 14.15 -5.65
CA LEU A 102 2.22 13.62 -6.40
C LEU A 102 3.25 12.93 -5.51
N GLU A 103 3.42 13.36 -4.26
CA GLU A 103 4.38 12.75 -3.34
C GLU A 103 3.96 11.32 -3.01
N GLN A 104 2.66 11.11 -2.78
CA GLN A 104 2.11 9.81 -2.40
C GLN A 104 2.20 8.84 -3.58
N CYS A 105 1.92 9.33 -4.80
CA CYS A 105 2.15 8.59 -6.03
C CYS A 105 3.64 8.23 -6.22
N GLN A 106 4.56 9.17 -5.96
CA GLN A 106 6.01 8.96 -6.06
C GLN A 106 6.50 7.89 -5.08
N ARG A 107 5.98 7.88 -3.84
CA ARG A 107 6.28 6.83 -2.87
C ARG A 107 5.81 5.44 -3.32
N CYS A 108 4.67 5.35 -4.02
CA CYS A 108 4.23 4.08 -4.62
C CYS A 108 5.22 3.59 -5.67
N ARG A 109 5.70 4.49 -6.53
CA ARG A 109 6.74 4.19 -7.54
C ARG A 109 8.04 3.72 -6.90
N GLU A 110 8.54 4.43 -5.90
CA GLU A 110 9.76 4.08 -5.16
C GLU A 110 9.66 2.67 -4.56
N LEU A 111 8.54 2.37 -3.90
CA LEU A 111 8.32 1.05 -3.28
C LEU A 111 8.31 -0.09 -4.32
N LEU A 112 7.79 0.17 -5.52
CA LEU A 112 7.79 -0.79 -6.63
C LEU A 112 9.19 -0.99 -7.22
N GLN A 113 10.00 0.08 -7.29
CA GLN A 113 11.35 0.04 -7.84
C GLN A 113 12.37 -0.68 -6.93
N ILE A 114 12.08 -0.82 -5.62
CA ILE A 114 12.94 -1.60 -4.73
C ILE A 114 12.90 -3.08 -5.14
N PRO A 115 14.04 -3.68 -5.54
CA PRO A 115 14.07 -5.06 -6.00
C PRO A 115 13.87 -6.02 -4.82
N VAL A 116 13.02 -7.02 -5.01
CA VAL A 116 12.70 -8.04 -4.00
C VAL A 116 13.90 -8.93 -3.71
N MET A 117 14.68 -9.25 -4.74
CA MET A 117 15.89 -10.06 -4.63
C MET A 117 17.12 -9.17 -4.81
N PRO A 118 18.23 -9.44 -4.11
CA PRO A 118 19.49 -8.79 -4.42
C PRO A 118 19.94 -9.15 -5.85
N PRO A 119 20.59 -8.24 -6.58
CA PRO A 119 21.18 -8.55 -7.88
C PRO A 119 22.16 -9.72 -7.75
N ALA A 120 22.11 -10.65 -8.70
CA ALA A 120 23.02 -11.79 -8.73
C ALA A 120 24.46 -11.30 -8.84
N GLY A 121 25.36 -11.76 -7.96
CA GLY A 121 26.80 -11.52 -8.07
C GLY A 121 27.52 -10.98 -6.83
N LEU A 122 26.81 -10.53 -5.79
CA LEU A 122 27.44 -10.06 -4.55
C LEU A 122 26.74 -10.65 -3.32
N VAL A 123 27.31 -11.73 -2.77
CA VAL A 123 26.93 -12.24 -1.45
C VAL A 123 27.59 -11.34 -0.41
N ARG A 124 26.83 -10.38 0.15
CA ARG A 124 27.26 -9.67 1.36
C ARG A 124 27.23 -10.67 2.53
N LEU A 125 28.41 -11.04 3.02
CA LEU A 125 28.62 -12.01 4.11
C LEU A 125 28.27 -11.45 5.52
N ALA A 126 27.73 -10.25 5.63
CA ALA A 126 27.36 -9.65 6.91
C ALA A 126 25.87 -9.82 7.20
N ARG A 127 25.53 -10.31 8.41
CA ARG A 127 24.18 -10.26 9.03
C ARG A 127 23.75 -8.83 9.39
N SER A 128 23.99 -7.85 8.52
CA SER A 128 23.54 -6.47 8.72
C SER A 128 22.12 -6.30 8.21
N LYS A 129 21.42 -5.27 8.71
CA LYS A 129 20.14 -4.84 8.16
C LYS A 129 20.31 -4.59 6.66
N ASP A 130 19.42 -5.13 5.84
CA ASP A 130 19.43 -4.83 4.42
C ASP A 130 18.86 -3.41 4.22
N GLU A 131 19.64 -2.53 3.60
CA GLU A 131 19.27 -1.13 3.38
C GLU A 131 18.03 -1.02 2.49
N ALA A 132 17.89 -1.87 1.47
CA ALA A 132 16.72 -1.88 0.61
C ALA A 132 15.48 -2.41 1.36
N ALA A 133 15.65 -3.39 2.25
CA ALA A 133 14.58 -3.82 3.15
C ALA A 133 14.11 -2.68 4.08
N SER A 134 15.05 -1.93 4.64
CA SER A 134 14.77 -0.80 5.53
C SER A 134 14.05 0.32 4.76
N ALA A 135 14.58 0.70 3.60
CA ALA A 135 13.98 1.69 2.72
C ALA A 135 12.54 1.31 2.32
N ALA A 136 12.30 0.05 1.96
CA ALA A 136 10.95 -0.40 1.59
C ALA A 136 9.96 -0.22 2.75
N LEU A 137 10.34 -0.58 3.97
CA LEU A 137 9.48 -0.46 5.14
C LEU A 137 9.25 0.99 5.55
N ASP A 138 10.24 1.86 5.39
CA ASP A 138 10.10 3.28 5.70
C ASP A 138 9.24 4.00 4.65
N THR A 139 9.40 3.69 3.36
CA THR A 139 8.51 4.16 2.29
C THR A 139 7.07 3.67 2.52
N ALA A 140 6.88 2.38 2.84
CA ALA A 140 5.56 1.85 3.16
C ALA A 140 4.96 2.50 4.43
N THR A 141 5.77 2.79 5.44
CA THR A 141 5.32 3.50 6.65
C THR A 141 4.82 4.90 6.33
N ALA A 142 5.50 5.62 5.44
CA ALA A 142 5.04 6.93 4.98
C ALA A 142 3.70 6.84 4.22
N LEU A 143 3.55 5.86 3.33
CA LEU A 143 2.28 5.61 2.62
C LEU A 143 1.13 5.28 3.58
N VAL A 144 1.36 4.40 4.56
CA VAL A 144 0.36 4.03 5.57
C VAL A 144 -0.06 5.25 6.38
N ARG A 145 0.88 6.12 6.77
CA ARG A 145 0.58 7.39 7.46
C ARG A 145 -0.25 8.35 6.60
N GLY A 146 0.08 8.49 5.31
CA GLY A 146 -0.70 9.30 4.38
C GLY A 146 -2.14 8.81 4.25
N CYS A 147 -2.34 7.49 4.15
CA CYS A 147 -3.69 6.90 4.15
C CYS A 147 -4.40 7.13 5.48
N ALA A 148 -3.73 6.95 6.62
CA ALA A 148 -4.33 7.17 7.93
C ALA A 148 -4.79 8.62 8.14
N ALA A 149 -4.00 9.59 7.67
CA ALA A 149 -4.38 11.01 7.71
C ALA A 149 -5.64 11.30 6.89
N LEU A 150 -5.81 10.63 5.75
CA LEU A 150 -7.02 10.74 4.92
C LEU A 150 -8.24 10.09 5.55
N ILE A 151 -8.07 9.13 6.46
CA ILE A 151 -9.17 8.40 7.10
C ILE A 151 -9.65 9.13 8.35
N GLY A 152 -8.74 9.79 9.07
CA GLY A 152 -9.07 10.63 10.22
C GLY A 152 -9.58 12.04 9.89
N SER A 153 -9.55 12.46 8.62
CA SER A 153 -10.05 13.75 8.15
C SER A 153 -11.56 13.78 7.87
#